data_AF-A0A959NJI5-F1
#
_entry.id   AF-A0A959NJI5-F1
#
_cell.length_a   1.000
_cell.length_b   1.000
_cell.length_c   1.000
_cell.angle_alpha   90.00
_cell.angle_beta   90.00
_cell.angle_gamma   90.00
#
_symmetry.space_group_name_H-M   'P 1'
#
loop_
_entity.id
_entity.type
_entity.pdbx_description
1 polymer ?
#
loop_
_entity_poly.entity_id
_entity_poly.type
_entity_poly.pdbx_seq_one_letter_code
_entity_poly.pdbx_strand_id
1 'polypeptide(L)' 'SLGNEAREKLSRIRPQTLGQASRISGINPSDVQILMVFMGR' A
#
# COMPACT_ATOMS: atom_id res chain seq x y z
N SER A 1 -11.36 0.56 2.61
CA SER A 1 -10.98 0.96 1.24
C SER A 1 -9.63 1.66 1.31
N LEU A 2 -8.82 1.61 0.25
CA LEU A 2 -7.53 2.30 0.22
C LEU A 2 -7.76 3.82 0.08
N GLY A 3 -7.19 4.63 0.96
CA GLY A 3 -7.33 6.09 0.95
C GLY A 3 -6.66 6.77 -0.25
N ASN A 4 -7.04 8.02 -0.55
CA ASN A 4 -6.51 8.74 -1.72
C ASN A 4 -4.99 9.00 -1.61
N GLU A 5 -4.51 9.39 -0.43
CA GLU A 5 -3.08 9.59 -0.18
C GLU A 5 -2.27 8.30 -0.39
N ALA A 6 -2.76 7.18 0.14
CA ALA A 6 -2.11 5.89 -0.02
C ALA A 6 -2.06 5.47 -1.50
N ARG A 7 -3.17 5.64 -2.24
CA ARG A 7 -3.22 5.38 -3.70
C ARG A 7 -2.21 6.22 -4.47
N GLU A 8 -2.14 7.51 -4.19
CA GLU A 8 -1.23 8.43 -4.87
C GLU A 8 0.22 8.02 -4.63
N LYS A 9 0.58 7.78 -3.36
CA LYS A 9 1.94 7.37 -2.98
C LYS A 9 2.33 6.02 -3.55
N LEU A 10 1.43 5.03 -3.50
CA LEU A 10 1.66 3.70 -4.07
C LEU A 10 1.77 3.75 -5.60
N SER A 11 0.97 4.57 -6.27
CA SER A 11 1.02 4.74 -7.73
C SER A 11 2.30 5.45 -8.19
N ARG A 12 2.80 6.41 -7.39
CA ARG A 12 4.04 7.13 -7.64
C ARG A 12 5.29 6.30 -7.38
N ILE A 13 5.33 5.57 -6.25
CA ILE A 13 6.52 4.82 -5.80
C ILE A 13 6.57 3.43 -6.44
N ARG A 14 5.42 2.79 -6.67
CA ARG A 14 5.28 1.45 -7.24
C ARG A 14 6.16 0.41 -6.53
N PRO A 15 5.97 0.22 -5.21
CA PRO A 15 6.74 -0.76 -4.44
C PRO A 15 6.55 -2.16 -5.03
N GLN A 16 7.65 -2.92 -5.10
CA GLN A 16 7.66 -4.29 -5.64
C GLN A 16 7.26 -5.33 -4.58
N THR A 17 7.29 -4.95 -3.31
CA THR A 17 6.93 -5.84 -2.20
C THR A 17 6.09 -5.11 -1.16
N LEU A 18 5.29 -5.86 -0.40
CA LEU A 18 4.53 -5.33 0.73
C LEU A 18 5.45 -4.72 1.81
N GLY A 19 6.64 -5.28 2.00
CA GLY A 19 7.63 -4.73 2.92
C GLY A 19 8.24 -3.40 2.45
N GLN A 20 8.25 -3.14 1.14
CA GLN A 20 8.56 -1.81 0.62
C GLN A 20 7.37 -0.86 0.83
N ALA A 21 6.16 -1.30 0.51
CA ALA A 21 4.93 -0.51 0.69
C ALA A 21 4.75 -0.05 2.15
N SER A 22 4.99 -0.94 3.11
CA SER A 22 4.87 -0.65 4.55
C SER A 22 5.87 0.39 5.07
N ARG A 23 6.94 0.69 4.33
CA ARG A 23 7.95 1.69 4.73
C ARG A 23 7.71 3.06 4.09
N ILE A 24 6.72 3.17 3.20
CA ILE A 24 6.36 4.45 2.58
C ILE A 24 5.68 5.30 3.65
N SER A 25 6.21 6.50 3.89
CA SER A 25 5.62 7.46 4.83
C SER A 25 4.17 7.77 4.46
N GLY A 26 3.26 7.68 5.44
CA GLY A 26 1.82 7.87 5.26
C GLY A 26 1.07 6.66 4.69
N ILE A 27 1.74 5.50 4.56
CA ILE A 27 1.06 4.21 4.39
C ILE A 27 0.88 3.58 5.76
N ASN A 28 -0.37 3.31 6.13
CA ASN A 28 -0.69 2.71 7.42
C ASN A 28 -0.76 1.17 7.32
N PRO A 29 -0.62 0.44 8.44
CA PRO A 29 -0.75 -1.01 8.45
C PRO A 29 -2.06 -1.52 7.84
N SER A 30 -3.17 -0.78 8.00
CA SER A 30 -4.47 -1.11 7.39
C SER A 30 -4.45 -1.07 5.86
N ASP A 31 -3.69 -0.14 5.26
CA ASP A 31 -3.53 -0.06 3.80
C ASP A 31 -2.77 -1.29 3.28
N VAL A 32 -1.72 -1.71 4.00
CA VAL A 32 -0.96 -2.93 3.69
C VAL A 32 -1.84 -4.18 3.79
N GLN A 33 -2.71 -4.25 4.81
CA GLN A 33 -3.69 -5.35 4.93
C GLN A 33 -4.66 -5.41 3.74
N ILE A 34 -5.12 -4.25 3.27
CA ILE A 34 -5.95 -4.18 2.06
C ILE A 34 -5.18 -4.70 0.84
N LEU A 35 -3.92 -4.29 0.66
CA LEU A 35 -3.07 -4.80 -0.43
C LEU A 35 -2.89 -6.32 -0.35
N MET A 36 -2.71 -6.89 0.85
CA MET A 36 -2.64 -8.35 1.04
C MET A 36 -3.90 -9.07 0.56
N VAL A 37 -5.09 -8.55 0.89
CA VAL A 37 -6.36 -9.12 0.43
C VAL A 37 -6.50 -9.02 -1.09
N PHE A 38 -6.05 -7.92 -1.70
CA PHE A 38 -6.06 -7.75 -3.16
C PHE A 38 -5.08 -8.68 -3.90
N MET A 39 -3.96 -9.05 -3.29
CA MET A 39 -2.96 -9.94 -3.89
C MET A 39 -3.26 -11.44 -3.67
N GLY A 40 -4.14 -11.79 -2.73
CA GLY A 40 -4.52 -13.16 -2.37
C GLY A 40 -5.83 -13.65 -2.99
N ARG A 41 -6.35 -12.93 -3.99
CA ARG A 41 -7.50 -13.32 -4.83
C ARG A 41 -7.09 -13.22 -6.30
#